data_AF-A0A239RJ73-F1
#
_entry.id   AF-A0A239RJ73-F1
#
_cell.length_a   1.000
_cell.length_b   1.000
_cell.length_c   1.000
_cell.angle_alpha   90.00
_cell.angle_beta   90.00
_cell.angle_gamma   90.00
#
_symmetry.space_group_name_H-M   'P 1'
#
loop_
_entity.id
_entity.type
_entity.pdbx_description
1 polymer ?
#
loop_
_entity_poly.entity_id
_entity_poly.type
_entity_poly.pdbx_seq_one_letter_code
_entity_poly.pdbx_strand_id
1 'polypeptide(L)'
;MKKLNRYFALLLLAVLTATVATAKSKVSTIYAFGFAASFNDSTVYFSDIQEIPNAYLDAKSNFLLSRENYSYQLRDYLNEKGQSNRTCVIIYAPERKDVEKKFVTLRKKYTSSKKGNKPFEVKYLPSNEFRFKTIVPYEVEAERSSEETQGADATPQQ
;
A
#
# COMPACT_ATOMS: atom_id res chain seq x y z
N MET A 1 -1.56 -4.03 56.45
CA MET A 1 -1.08 -3.34 55.22
C MET A 1 -0.54 -4.29 54.14
N LYS A 2 0.12 -5.43 54.46
CA LYS A 2 0.65 -6.38 53.46
C LYS A 2 -0.39 -7.03 52.53
N LYS A 3 -1.62 -7.25 53.00
CA LYS A 3 -2.71 -7.84 52.19
C LYS A 3 -3.27 -6.85 51.15
N LEU A 4 -3.40 -5.57 51.51
CA LEU A 4 -3.86 -4.51 50.60
C LEU A 4 -2.90 -4.30 49.42
N ASN A 5 -1.59 -4.41 49.66
CA ASN A 5 -0.56 -4.33 48.63
C ASN A 5 -0.60 -5.53 47.65
N ARG A 6 -1.04 -6.71 48.11
CA ARG A 6 -1.23 -7.90 47.28
C ARG A 6 -2.45 -7.78 46.36
N TYR A 7 -3.53 -7.17 46.84
CA TYR A 7 -4.70 -6.88 46.00
C TYR A 7 -4.41 -5.80 44.96
N PHE A 8 -3.61 -4.78 45.32
CA PHE A 8 -3.16 -3.75 44.37
C PHE A 8 -2.27 -4.34 43.26
N ALA A 9 -1.37 -5.27 43.60
CA ALA A 9 -0.54 -5.97 42.63
C ALA A 9 -1.36 -6.89 41.69
N LEU A 10 -2.42 -7.53 42.19
CA LEU A 10 -3.34 -8.34 41.36
C LEU A 10 -4.23 -7.49 40.45
N LEU A 11 -4.65 -6.31 40.91
CA LEU A 11 -5.39 -5.33 40.09
C LEU A 11 -4.53 -4.74 38.97
N LEU A 12 -3.25 -4.46 39.24
CA LEU A 12 -2.29 -4.01 38.23
C LEU A 12 -2.00 -5.08 37.16
N LEU A 13 -1.98 -6.36 37.53
CA LEU A 13 -1.77 -7.46 36.58
C LEU A 13 -2.99 -7.70 35.68
N ALA A 14 -4.21 -7.41 36.15
CA ALA A 14 -5.44 -7.53 35.35
C ALA A 14 -5.55 -6.44 34.26
N VAL A 15 -4.97 -5.25 34.49
CA VAL A 15 -4.99 -4.11 33.54
C VAL A 15 -3.99 -4.27 32.38
N LEU A 16 -3.04 -5.22 32.48
CA LEU A 16 -2.02 -5.47 31.45
C LEU A 16 -2.49 -6.36 30.29
N THR A 17 -3.73 -6.84 30.29
CA THR A 17 -4.34 -7.47 29.10
C THR A 17 -4.82 -6.40 28.12
N ALA A 18 -3.89 -5.56 27.65
CA ALA A 18 -4.15 -4.68 26.53
C ALA A 18 -4.53 -5.57 25.34
N THR A 19 -5.78 -5.47 24.90
CA THR A 19 -6.26 -6.09 23.70
C THR A 19 -5.43 -5.57 22.53
N VAL A 20 -4.52 -6.40 22.01
CA VAL A 20 -3.95 -6.18 20.69
C VAL A 20 -5.10 -6.34 19.72
N ALA A 21 -5.73 -5.22 19.39
CA ALA A 21 -6.75 -5.16 18.37
C ALA A 21 -6.08 -5.44 17.03
N THR A 22 -6.09 -6.72 16.61
CA THR A 22 -5.68 -7.14 15.27
C THR A 22 -6.45 -6.29 14.27
N ALA A 23 -5.74 -5.48 13.50
CA ALA A 23 -6.35 -4.56 12.56
C ALA A 23 -6.92 -5.37 11.40
N LYS A 24 -8.24 -5.63 11.44
CA LYS A 24 -8.92 -6.35 10.36
C LYS A 24 -8.71 -5.59 9.04
N SER A 25 -8.21 -6.26 8.02
CA SER A 25 -8.07 -5.68 6.69
C SER A 25 -9.45 -5.60 6.01
N LYS A 26 -9.65 -4.56 5.20
CA LYS A 26 -10.85 -4.34 4.38
C LYS A 26 -10.45 -4.47 2.91
N VAL A 27 -11.14 -5.31 2.17
CA VAL A 27 -10.99 -5.39 0.70
C VAL A 27 -11.85 -4.29 0.06
N SER A 28 -11.26 -3.50 -0.82
CA SER A 28 -11.95 -2.44 -1.56
C SER A 28 -11.32 -2.22 -2.93
N THR A 29 -12.13 -1.74 -3.88
CA THR A 29 -11.59 -1.11 -5.10
C THR A 29 -10.96 0.23 -4.75
N ILE A 30 -9.79 0.51 -5.32
CA ILE A 30 -9.10 1.80 -5.21
C ILE A 30 -8.74 2.32 -6.59
N TYR A 31 -8.50 3.63 -6.68
CA TYR A 31 -7.96 4.27 -7.86
C TYR A 31 -6.56 4.78 -7.56
N ALA A 32 -5.60 4.46 -8.42
CA ALA A 32 -4.20 4.78 -8.18
C ALA A 32 -3.44 5.14 -9.45
N PHE A 33 -2.36 5.90 -9.29
CA PHE A 33 -1.34 6.07 -10.33
C PHE A 33 0.05 5.93 -9.71
N GLY A 34 0.99 5.50 -10.54
CA GLY A 34 2.40 5.42 -10.26
C GLY A 34 3.10 6.74 -10.57
N PHE A 35 4.00 7.14 -9.69
CA PHE A 35 4.91 8.25 -9.93
C PHE A 35 6.34 7.78 -9.71
N ALA A 36 7.23 8.08 -10.64
CA ALA A 36 8.66 7.82 -10.49
C ALA A 36 9.50 9.05 -10.83
N ALA A 37 10.50 9.33 -10.01
CA ALA A 37 11.44 10.42 -10.23
C ALA A 37 12.86 9.95 -9.93
N SER A 38 13.85 10.50 -10.63
CA SER A 38 15.26 10.33 -10.27
C SER A 38 15.80 11.61 -9.64
N PHE A 39 16.79 11.47 -8.75
CA PHE A 39 17.61 12.61 -8.31
C PHE A 39 18.74 12.92 -9.30
N ASN A 40 19.01 11.99 -10.23
CA ASN A 40 20.11 12.09 -11.18
C ASN A 40 19.71 12.73 -12.52
N ASP A 41 18.41 12.90 -12.76
CA ASP A 41 17.90 13.54 -13.97
C ASP A 41 16.64 14.38 -13.69
N SER A 42 16.25 15.18 -14.68
CA SER A 42 15.02 15.97 -14.64
C SER A 42 13.84 15.23 -15.28
N THR A 43 13.85 13.89 -15.34
CA THR A 43 12.77 13.10 -15.94
C THR A 43 11.88 12.50 -14.85
N VAL A 44 10.57 12.67 -15.02
CA VAL A 44 9.57 12.05 -14.16
C VAL A 44 8.59 11.20 -14.97
N TYR A 45 8.17 10.08 -14.42
CA TYR A 45 7.21 9.18 -15.04
C TYR A 45 5.90 9.22 -14.26
N PHE A 46 4.80 9.32 -14.99
CA PHE A 46 3.45 9.20 -14.48
C PHE A 46 2.78 8.02 -15.18
N SER A 47 2.26 7.06 -14.44
CA SER A 47 1.32 6.11 -15.05
C SER A 47 -0.04 6.75 -15.23
N ASP A 48 -0.84 6.18 -16.12
CA ASP A 48 -2.28 6.41 -16.12
C ASP A 48 -2.90 6.12 -14.74
N ILE A 49 -4.04 6.75 -14.49
CA ILE A 49 -4.89 6.42 -13.35
C ILE A 49 -5.60 5.10 -13.64
N GLN A 50 -5.39 4.13 -12.76
CA GLN A 50 -5.87 2.77 -12.88
C GLN A 50 -6.83 2.45 -11.74
N GLU A 51 -7.85 1.67 -12.06
CA GLU A 51 -8.69 1.00 -11.08
C GLU A 51 -8.01 -0.31 -10.65
N ILE A 52 -7.79 -0.47 -9.36
CA ILE A 52 -7.19 -1.68 -8.79
C ILE A 52 -8.28 -2.37 -7.96
N PRO A 53 -8.86 -3.48 -8.45
CA PRO A 53 -9.85 -4.23 -7.70
C PRO A 53 -9.18 -5.03 -6.57
N ASN A 54 -9.96 -5.33 -5.54
CA ASN A 54 -9.58 -6.21 -4.44
C ASN A 54 -8.31 -5.78 -3.67
N ALA A 55 -8.04 -4.48 -3.59
CA ALA A 55 -6.94 -3.98 -2.80
C ALA A 55 -7.26 -4.07 -1.29
N TYR A 56 -6.27 -4.44 -0.49
CA TYR A 56 -6.41 -4.53 0.95
C TYR A 56 -6.07 -3.19 1.60
N LEU A 57 -7.02 -2.65 2.35
CA LEU A 57 -6.87 -1.43 3.13
C LEU A 57 -6.92 -1.77 4.62
N ASP A 58 -6.13 -1.07 5.43
CA ASP A 58 -6.30 -1.08 6.87
C ASP A 58 -7.68 -0.49 7.23
N ALA A 59 -8.51 -1.22 7.98
CA ALA A 59 -9.89 -0.79 8.24
C ALA A 59 -10.00 0.49 9.08
N LYS A 60 -8.98 0.85 9.86
CA LYS A 60 -9.00 2.03 10.72
C LYS A 60 -8.52 3.28 9.99
N SER A 61 -7.42 3.15 9.24
CA SER A 61 -6.70 4.26 8.63
C SER A 61 -6.95 4.41 7.12
N ASN A 62 -7.59 3.43 6.47
CA ASN A 62 -7.67 3.32 5.00
C ASN A 62 -6.29 3.34 4.33
N PHE A 63 -5.26 2.88 5.05
CA PHE A 63 -3.91 2.75 4.49
C PHE A 63 -3.84 1.55 3.55
N LEU A 64 -3.22 1.72 2.38
CA LEU A 64 -3.02 0.63 1.43
C LEU A 64 -1.99 -0.35 1.99
N LEU A 65 -2.41 -1.58 2.25
CA LEU A 65 -1.51 -2.64 2.66
C LEU A 65 -0.61 -3.05 1.49
N SER A 66 0.62 -3.46 1.80
CA SER A 66 1.64 -3.83 0.81
C SER A 66 1.94 -2.73 -0.23
N ARG A 67 1.85 -1.47 0.18
CA ARG A 67 2.10 -0.28 -0.67
C ARG A 67 3.49 -0.31 -1.31
N GLU A 68 4.47 -0.80 -0.58
CA GLU A 68 5.84 -1.02 -1.03
C GLU A 68 5.89 -2.00 -2.20
N ASN A 69 5.10 -3.08 -2.19
CA ASN A 69 5.06 -4.06 -3.27
C ASN A 69 4.50 -3.45 -4.56
N TYR A 70 3.47 -2.60 -4.47
CA TYR A 70 3.01 -1.83 -5.64
C TYR A 70 4.10 -0.89 -6.17
N SER A 71 4.88 -0.27 -5.28
CA SER A 71 5.97 0.62 -5.68
C SER A 71 7.11 -0.17 -6.35
N TYR A 72 7.35 -1.41 -5.93
CA TYR A 72 8.29 -2.33 -6.57
C TYR A 72 7.85 -2.73 -7.97
N GLN A 73 6.56 -2.98 -8.22
CA GLN A 73 6.08 -3.26 -9.58
C GLN A 73 6.45 -2.16 -10.57
N LEU A 74 6.27 -0.89 -10.18
CA LEU A 74 6.66 0.25 -11.02
C LEU A 74 8.18 0.35 -11.17
N ARG A 75 8.93 0.13 -10.08
CA ARG A 75 10.39 0.14 -10.09
C ARG A 75 10.95 -0.92 -11.04
N ASP A 76 10.46 -2.15 -10.93
CA ASP A 76 10.99 -3.29 -11.68
C ASP A 76 10.69 -3.13 -13.18
N TYR A 77 9.47 -2.67 -13.51
CA TYR A 77 9.11 -2.28 -14.87
C TYR A 77 10.03 -1.21 -15.48
N LEU A 78 10.36 -0.16 -14.71
CA LEU A 78 11.28 0.89 -15.17
C LEU A 78 12.73 0.39 -15.26
N ASN A 79 13.17 -0.45 -14.31
CA ASN A 79 14.48 -1.07 -14.34
C ASN A 79 14.68 -1.93 -15.60
N GLU A 80 13.68 -2.72 -15.98
CA GLU A 80 13.68 -3.52 -17.21
C GLU A 80 13.84 -2.66 -18.47
N LYS A 81 13.34 -1.42 -18.45
CA LYS A 81 13.50 -0.43 -19.52
C LYS A 81 14.80 0.39 -19.43
N GLY A 82 15.75 -0.03 -18.58
CA GLY A 82 17.02 0.67 -18.35
C GLY A 82 16.89 1.97 -17.55
N GLN A 83 15.72 2.23 -16.96
CA GLN A 83 15.43 3.43 -16.17
C GLN A 83 15.65 3.15 -14.67
N SER A 84 16.89 2.79 -14.32
CA SER A 84 17.27 2.44 -12.95
C SER A 84 17.40 3.66 -12.01
N ASN A 85 17.52 3.40 -10.71
CA ASN A 85 17.75 4.42 -9.67
C ASN A 85 16.66 5.50 -9.61
N ARG A 86 15.40 5.09 -9.81
CA ARG A 86 14.23 5.96 -9.66
C ARG A 86 13.49 5.65 -8.38
N THR A 87 13.15 6.70 -7.65
CA THR A 87 12.24 6.63 -6.50
C THR A 87 10.83 6.46 -7.05
N CYS A 88 10.28 5.27 -6.88
CA CYS A 88 8.95 4.89 -7.37
C CYS A 88 7.95 4.88 -6.21
N VAL A 89 6.78 5.46 -6.41
CA VAL A 89 5.70 5.47 -5.42
C VAL A 89 4.35 5.24 -6.09
N ILE A 90 3.46 4.55 -5.39
CA ILE A 90 2.03 4.53 -5.70
C ILE A 90 1.31 5.64 -4.92
N ILE A 91 0.43 6.35 -5.63
CA ILE A 91 -0.48 7.35 -5.08
C ILE A 91 -1.90 6.88 -5.35
N TYR A 92 -2.70 6.75 -4.30
CA TYR A 92 -4.04 6.16 -4.37
C TYR A 92 -5.10 7.00 -3.65
N ALA A 93 -6.35 6.72 -3.98
CA ALA A 93 -7.54 7.15 -3.24
C ALA A 93 -8.69 6.13 -3.43
N PRO A 94 -9.63 6.01 -2.48
CA PRO A 94 -10.83 5.20 -2.67
C PRO A 94 -11.75 5.76 -3.77
N GLU A 95 -11.80 7.08 -3.93
CA GLU A 95 -12.60 7.76 -4.95
C GLU A 95 -11.73 8.22 -6.13
N ARG A 96 -12.25 8.02 -7.35
CA ARG A 96 -11.58 8.43 -8.59
C ARG A 96 -11.28 9.93 -8.63
N LYS A 97 -12.23 10.76 -8.20
CA LYS A 97 -12.11 12.22 -8.18
C LYS A 97 -10.93 12.68 -7.32
N ASP A 98 -10.64 11.99 -6.22
CA ASP A 98 -9.57 12.39 -5.31
C ASP A 98 -8.19 11.99 -5.81
N VAL A 99 -8.07 10.84 -6.49
CA VAL A 99 -6.81 10.51 -7.15
C VAL A 99 -6.55 11.43 -8.34
N GLU A 100 -7.58 11.82 -9.09
CA GLU A 100 -7.46 12.78 -10.20
C GLU A 100 -6.95 14.15 -9.72
N LYS A 101 -7.48 14.66 -8.60
CA LYS A 101 -6.95 15.88 -7.97
C LYS A 101 -5.47 15.74 -7.58
N LYS A 102 -5.08 14.61 -6.98
CA LYS A 102 -3.69 14.34 -6.60
C LYS A 102 -2.78 14.27 -7.83
N PHE A 103 -3.24 13.64 -8.90
CA PHE A 103 -2.54 13.56 -10.19
C PHE A 103 -2.28 14.94 -10.78
N VAL A 104 -3.33 15.77 -10.91
CA VAL A 104 -3.22 17.12 -11.46
C VAL A 104 -2.31 17.99 -10.59
N THR A 105 -2.45 17.92 -9.27
CA THR A 105 -1.62 18.67 -8.32
C THR A 105 -0.16 18.30 -8.44
N LEU A 106 0.16 17.00 -8.48
CA LEU A 106 1.53 16.52 -8.60
C LEU A 106 2.11 16.87 -9.97
N ARG A 107 1.37 16.64 -11.05
CA ARG A 107 1.79 17.02 -12.41
C ARG A 107 2.15 18.49 -12.47
N LYS A 108 1.26 19.36 -11.97
CA LYS A 108 1.50 20.81 -11.92
C LYS A 108 2.78 21.14 -11.15
N LYS A 109 3.08 20.43 -10.06
CA LYS A 109 4.31 20.64 -9.28
C LYS A 109 5.59 20.39 -10.09
N TYR A 110 5.57 19.43 -11.01
CA TYR A 110 6.74 19.06 -11.83
C TYR A 110 6.79 19.77 -13.19
N THR A 111 5.65 20.23 -13.72
CA THR A 111 5.60 21.02 -14.96
C THR A 111 5.70 22.53 -14.76
N SER A 112 5.38 23.03 -13.56
CA SER A 112 5.47 24.47 -13.28
C SER A 112 6.92 24.87 -13.06
N SER A 113 7.49 25.63 -13.99
CA SER A 113 8.79 26.28 -13.77
C SER A 113 8.69 27.26 -12.61
N LYS A 114 9.21 26.87 -11.44
CA LYS A 114 9.48 27.86 -10.38
C LYS A 114 10.69 28.68 -10.81
N LYS A 115 10.58 30.02 -10.66
CA LYS A 115 11.59 31.05 -10.96
C LYS A 115 13.03 30.49 -10.87
N GLY A 116 13.65 30.24 -12.03
CA GLY A 116 15.06 29.83 -12.14
C GLY A 116 15.34 28.37 -12.52
N ASN A 117 14.38 27.44 -12.37
CA ASN A 117 14.59 26.03 -12.71
C ASN A 117 13.86 25.62 -14.00
N LYS A 118 14.54 24.82 -14.84
CA LYS A 118 13.91 24.20 -16.01
C LYS A 118 12.80 23.24 -15.54
N PRO A 119 11.68 23.16 -16.27
CA PRO A 119 10.62 22.21 -15.95
C PRO A 119 11.13 20.77 -16.12
N PHE A 120 10.58 19.84 -15.36
CA PHE A 120 10.89 18.43 -15.52
C PHE A 120 10.30 17.90 -16.83
N GLU A 121 11.00 16.99 -17.48
CA GLU A 121 10.48 16.21 -18.60
C GLU A 121 9.50 15.18 -18.05
N VAL A 122 8.23 15.27 -18.46
CA VAL A 122 7.18 14.36 -18.00
C VAL A 122 6.95 13.28 -19.05
N LYS A 123 7.17 12.03 -18.67
CA LYS A 123 6.86 10.84 -19.47
C LYS A 123 5.62 10.14 -18.93
N TYR A 124 4.75 9.70 -19.83
CA TYR A 124 3.54 8.98 -19.48
C TYR A 124 3.72 7.49 -19.73
N LEU A 125 3.25 6.68 -18.79
CA LEU A 125 3.16 5.23 -18.90
C LEU A 125 1.69 4.87 -19.09
N PRO A 126 1.24 4.68 -20.35
CA PRO A 126 -0.14 4.36 -20.64
C PRO A 126 -0.51 2.97 -20.10
N SER A 127 -1.80 2.76 -19.87
CA SER A 127 -2.32 1.54 -19.24
C SER A 127 -2.10 0.27 -20.08
N ASN A 128 -1.77 0.37 -21.36
CA ASN A 128 -1.38 -0.77 -22.19
C ASN A 128 0.08 -1.20 -21.96
N GLU A 129 0.92 -0.30 -21.45
CA GLU A 129 2.33 -0.58 -21.18
C GLU A 129 2.58 -1.04 -19.73
N PHE A 130 1.89 -0.42 -18.76
CA PHE A 130 2.07 -0.74 -17.35
C PHE A 130 0.74 -0.81 -16.61
N ARG A 131 0.52 -1.91 -15.88
CA ARG A 131 -0.62 -2.07 -14.97
C ARG A 131 -0.20 -2.62 -13.62
N PHE A 132 -0.78 -2.05 -12.56
CA PHE A 132 -0.63 -2.62 -11.23
C PHE A 132 -1.38 -3.95 -11.12
N LYS A 133 -0.73 -4.92 -10.51
CA LYS A 133 -1.30 -6.17 -10.05
C LYS A 133 -1.67 -6.04 -8.58
N THR A 134 -2.84 -6.53 -8.22
CA THR A 134 -3.30 -6.59 -6.83
C THR A 134 -2.34 -7.47 -6.01
N ILE A 135 -2.02 -7.00 -4.82
CA ILE A 135 -1.15 -7.70 -3.87
C ILE A 135 -2.00 -8.16 -2.69
N VAL A 136 -1.89 -9.46 -2.37
CA VAL A 136 -2.44 -10.02 -1.14
C VAL A 136 -1.38 -9.82 -0.04
N PRO A 137 -1.73 -9.17 1.09
CA PRO A 137 -0.80 -9.03 2.20
C PRO A 137 -0.43 -10.39 2.79
N TYR A 138 0.84 -10.55 3.16
CA TYR A 138 1.35 -11.78 3.77
C TYR A 138 0.53 -12.23 5.00
N GLU A 139 0.06 -11.28 5.80
CA GLU A 139 -0.80 -11.56 6.96
C GLU A 139 -2.08 -12.32 6.57
N VAL A 140 -2.71 -11.92 5.46
CA VAL A 140 -3.91 -12.57 4.94
C VAL A 140 -3.59 -13.93 4.32
N GLU A 141 -2.43 -14.07 3.67
CA GLU A 141 -1.95 -15.37 3.16
C GLU A 141 -1.67 -16.36 4.28
N ALA A 142 -1.04 -15.89 5.37
CA ALA A 142 -0.73 -16.69 6.55
C ALA A 142 -2.01 -17.19 7.24
N GLU A 143 -3.01 -16.32 7.42
CA GLU A 143 -4.32 -16.69 7.99
C GLU A 143 -5.00 -17.81 7.16
N ARG A 144 -5.07 -17.67 5.83
CA ARG A 144 -5.68 -18.69 4.95
C ARG A 144 -4.98 -20.05 5.04
N SER A 145 -3.65 -20.05 5.08
CA SER A 145 -2.88 -21.30 5.18
C SER A 145 -3.09 -22.03 6.52
N SER A 146 -3.37 -21.28 7.60
CA SER A 146 -3.66 -21.84 8.91
C SER A 146 -5.06 -22.44 9.02
N GLU A 147 -6.03 -21.90 8.29
CA GLU A 147 -7.41 -22.41 8.24
C GLU A 147 -7.54 -23.68 7.37
N GLU A 148 -6.84 -23.77 6.24
CA GLU A 148 -6.85 -24.96 5.38
C GLU A 148 -6.25 -26.21 6.06
N THR A 149 -5.27 -26.01 6.94
CA THR A 149 -4.66 -27.13 7.70
C THR A 149 -5.62 -27.72 8.76
N GLN A 150 -6.64 -26.96 9.18
CA GLN A 150 -7.65 -27.44 10.15
C GLN A 150 -8.87 -28.12 9.49
N GLY A 151 -9.00 -28.06 8.16
CA GLY A 151 -10.13 -28.65 7.42
C GLY A 151 -9.93 -30.08 6.91
N ALA A 152 -8.74 -30.67 7.07
CA ALA A 152 -8.38 -31.94 6.43
C ALA A 152 -8.62 -33.21 7.29
N ASP A 153 -9.13 -33.10 8.53
CA ASP A 153 -9.30 -34.24 9.46
C ASP A 153 -10.78 -34.62 9.72
N ALA A 154 -11.61 -34.65 8.68
CA ALA A 154 -12.97 -35.18 8.78
C ALA A 154 -13.38 -35.95 7.52
N THR A 155 -12.86 -37.17 7.36
CA THR A 155 -13.52 -38.21 6.56
C THR A 155 -13.46 -39.52 7.35
N PRO A 156 -14.59 -40.04 7.85
CA PRO A 156 -14.61 -41.35 8.48
C PRO A 156 -14.42 -42.40 7.39
N GLN A 157 -13.34 -43.19 7.48
CA GLN A 157 -13.24 -44.43 6.71
C GLN A 157 -14.31 -45.41 7.20
N GLN A 158 -15.00 -46.02 6.21
CA GLN A 158 -15.95 -47.11 6.39
C GLN A 158 -15.25 -48.41 6.79
#